data_AF-A0A976IRE6-F1
#
_entry.id   AF-A0A976IRE6-F1
#
_cell.length_a   1.000
_cell.length_b   1.000
_cell.length_c   1.000
_cell.angle_alpha   90.00
_cell.angle_beta   90.00
_cell.angle_gamma   90.00
#
_symmetry.space_group_name_H-M   'P 1'
#
loop_
_entity.id
_entity.type
_entity.pdbx_description
1 polymer ?
#
loop_
_entity_poly.entity_id
_entity_poly.type
_entity_poly.pdbx_seq_one_letter_code
_entity_poly.pdbx_strand_id
1 'polypeptide(L)'
;MRQIVLDTETTGLEPAEGHRIIEIGCVEMVNRRLTGNNFHRYLQPDREIDDGAIEVHGITNEFLADKPRFKDIAREFLDYIKGAQLVIHNAAFDVGFMDHEFGLLKAGFGKTEDHCTVLDTLLMARKMHPGQRNSLDALCK
;
A
#
# COMPACT_ATOMS: atom_id res chain seq x y z
N MET A 1 -13.91 -16.23 1.48
CA MET A 1 -12.51 -15.73 1.52
C MET A 1 -12.56 -14.21 1.48
N ARG A 2 -11.75 -13.55 2.31
CA ARG A 2 -11.69 -12.10 2.43
C ARG A 2 -10.48 -11.58 1.66
N GLN A 3 -10.70 -10.58 0.80
CA GLN A 3 -9.68 -9.97 -0.04
C GLN A 3 -9.64 -8.48 0.26
N ILE A 4 -8.43 -7.93 0.38
CA ILE A 4 -8.21 -6.49 0.53
C ILE A 4 -7.49 -6.04 -0.72
N VAL A 5 -8.16 -5.21 -1.53
CA VAL A 5 -7.51 -4.51 -2.63
C VAL A 5 -6.78 -3.34 -2.00
N LEU A 6 -5.46 -3.26 -2.18
CA LEU A 6 -4.60 -2.32 -1.47
C LEU A 6 -3.71 -1.59 -2.46
N ASP A 7 -3.50 -0.32 -2.18
CA ASP A 7 -2.60 0.58 -2.88
C ASP A 7 -1.97 1.57 -1.88
N THR A 8 -0.73 1.97 -2.12
CA THR A 8 -0.01 2.93 -1.28
C THR A 8 0.64 4.03 -2.10
N GLU A 9 0.57 5.25 -1.59
CA GLU A 9 1.39 6.37 -2.07
C GLU A 9 2.55 6.59 -1.10
N THR A 10 3.69 6.99 -1.64
CA THR A 10 4.95 7.05 -0.90
C THR A 10 5.69 8.34 -1.20
N THR A 11 6.66 8.70 -0.35
CA THR A 11 7.48 9.89 -0.58
C THR A 11 8.43 9.77 -1.77
N GLY A 12 8.55 8.59 -2.38
CA GLY A 12 9.47 8.22 -3.46
C GLY A 12 9.64 6.70 -3.52
N LEU A 13 10.58 6.18 -4.29
CA LEU A 13 10.49 4.79 -4.77
C LEU A 13 11.11 3.71 -3.89
N GLU A 14 12.11 4.04 -3.06
CA GLU A 14 12.95 3.02 -2.40
C GLU A 14 12.95 3.15 -0.87
N PRO A 15 12.37 2.18 -0.11
CA PRO A 15 12.37 2.23 1.35
C PRO A 15 13.78 2.24 1.95
N ALA A 16 14.75 1.61 1.27
CA ALA A 16 16.14 1.58 1.71
C ALA A 16 16.81 2.97 1.72
N GLU A 17 16.30 3.92 0.93
CA GLU A 17 16.72 5.33 0.91
C GLU A 17 15.91 6.17 1.91
N GLY A 18 15.18 5.50 2.81
CA GLY A 18 14.37 6.10 3.86
C GLY A 18 13.03 6.65 3.38
N HIS A 19 12.57 6.31 2.18
CA HIS A 19 11.23 6.69 1.71
C HIS A 19 10.16 6.06 2.59
N ARG A 20 9.02 6.73 2.69
CA ARG A 20 7.98 6.43 3.67
C ARG A 20 6.62 6.37 2.99
N ILE A 21 5.70 5.62 3.59
CA ILE A 21 4.29 5.61 3.15
C ILE A 21 3.63 6.92 3.58
N ILE A 22 2.87 7.53 2.68
CA ILE A 22 2.09 8.76 2.91
C ILE A 22 0.58 8.58 2.72
N GLU A 23 0.16 7.52 2.03
CA GLU A 23 -1.24 7.15 1.91
C GLU A 23 -1.37 5.63 1.88
N ILE A 24 -2.40 5.11 2.55
CA ILE A 24 -2.81 3.71 2.47
C ILE A 24 -4.28 3.71 2.07
N GLY A 25 -4.57 3.19 0.87
CA GLY A 25 -5.92 2.95 0.37
C GLY A 25 -6.23 1.47 0.38
N CYS A 26 -7.32 1.07 1.02
CA CYS A 26 -7.76 -0.32 1.05
C CYS A 26 -9.27 -0.45 0.86
N VAL A 27 -9.66 -1.34 -0.03
CA VAL A 27 -11.07 -1.70 -0.27
C VAL A 27 -11.29 -3.15 0.09
N GLU A 28 -12.24 -3.41 0.98
CA GLU A 28 -12.57 -4.77 1.41
C GLU A 28 -13.58 -5.43 0.48
N MET A 29 -13.28 -6.68 0.14
CA MET A 29 -14.13 -7.54 -0.65
C MET A 29 -14.29 -8.91 0.01
N VAL A 30 -15.54 -9.35 0.18
CA VAL A 30 -15.88 -10.69 0.69
C VAL A 30 -16.80 -11.37 -0.31
N ASN A 31 -16.45 -12.59 -0.70
CA ASN A 31 -17.20 -13.37 -1.71
C ASN A 31 -17.47 -12.56 -2.99
N ARG A 32 -16.45 -11.83 -3.46
CA ARG A 32 -16.47 -11.00 -4.67
C ARG A 32 -17.46 -9.83 -4.62
N ARG A 33 -17.84 -9.38 -3.43
CA ARG A 33 -18.68 -8.20 -3.21
C ARG A 33 -17.95 -7.21 -2.31
N LEU A 34 -17.98 -5.95 -2.70
CA LEU A 34 -17.49 -4.84 -1.88
C LEU A 34 -18.31 -4.77 -0.60
N THR A 35 -17.64 -4.69 0.54
CA THR A 35 -18.31 -4.61 1.84
C THR A 35 -18.59 -3.17 2.27
N GLY A 36 -17.84 -2.21 1.71
CA GLY A 36 -17.86 -0.80 2.12
C GLY A 36 -17.03 -0.51 3.38
N ASN A 37 -16.50 -1.54 4.03
CA ASN A 37 -15.58 -1.42 5.17
C ASN A 37 -14.16 -1.13 4.66
N ASN A 38 -13.95 0.08 4.16
CA ASN A 38 -12.67 0.50 3.60
C ASN A 38 -11.74 1.03 4.70
N PHE A 39 -10.43 0.87 4.49
CA PHE A 39 -9.41 1.48 5.33
C PHE A 39 -8.66 2.51 4.49
N HIS A 40 -8.67 3.77 4.93
CA HIS A 40 -8.03 4.86 4.22
C HIS A 40 -7.36 5.83 5.20
N ARG A 41 -6.05 6.03 5.06
CA ARG A 41 -5.26 6.89 5.94
C ARG A 41 -4.23 7.66 5.13
N TYR A 42 -4.10 8.94 5.42
CA TYR A 42 -2.93 9.74 5.07
C TYR A 42 -1.96 9.78 6.25
N LEU A 43 -0.66 9.83 5.97
CA LEU A 43 0.39 9.71 6.97
C LEU A 43 1.42 10.83 6.83
N GLN A 44 1.85 11.38 7.97
CA GLN A 44 2.98 12.28 8.01
C GLN A 44 4.28 11.44 8.03
N PRO A 45 5.21 11.65 7.09
CA PRO A 45 6.35 10.74 6.88
C PRO A 45 7.62 11.13 7.65
N ASP A 46 7.62 12.23 8.42
CA ASP A 46 8.81 12.83 9.05
C ASP A 46 9.97 13.11 8.06
N ARG A 47 9.66 13.35 6.77
CA ARG A 47 10.58 13.77 5.70
C ARG A 47 9.83 14.54 4.60
N GLU A 48 10.57 15.10 3.65
CA GLU A 48 9.99 15.67 2.44
C GLU A 48 9.67 14.58 1.41
N ILE A 49 8.58 14.81 0.66
CA ILE A 49 8.18 14.07 -0.54
C ILE A 49 9.01 14.56 -1.73
N ASP A 50 9.50 13.65 -2.57
CA ASP A 50 10.20 13.99 -3.80
C ASP A 50 9.25 14.66 -4.80
N ASP A 51 9.73 15.68 -5.53
CA ASP A 51 8.92 16.41 -6.52
C ASP A 51 8.26 15.47 -7.56
N GLY A 52 8.98 14.43 -8.00
CA GLY A 52 8.45 13.45 -8.94
C GLY A 52 7.30 12.61 -8.37
N ALA A 53 7.29 12.34 -7.06
CA ALA A 53 6.15 11.69 -6.40
C ALA A 53 4.96 12.65 -6.30
N ILE A 54 5.20 13.92 -5.94
CA ILE A 54 4.17 14.96 -5.93
C ILE A 54 3.52 15.10 -7.32
N GLU A 55 4.28 15.05 -8.41
CA GLU A 55 3.74 15.11 -9.78
C GLU A 55 2.81 13.94 -10.12
N VAL A 56 3.01 12.77 -9.49
CA VAL A 56 2.21 11.56 -9.75
C VAL A 56 0.90 11.58 -8.95
N HIS A 57 0.97 11.75 -7.64
CA HIS A 57 -0.20 11.60 -6.75
C HIS A 57 -0.79 12.95 -6.26
N GLY A 58 -0.07 14.07 -6.41
CA GLY A 58 -0.56 15.42 -6.07
C GLY A 58 -0.64 15.73 -4.57
N ILE A 59 0.01 14.95 -3.72
CA ILE A 59 -0.04 15.09 -2.25
C ILE A 59 1.15 15.94 -1.82
N THR A 60 0.91 17.00 -1.06
CA THR A 60 1.96 17.94 -0.64
C THR A 60 2.38 17.73 0.81
N ASN A 61 3.59 18.20 1.15
CA ASN A 61 4.11 18.16 2.52
C ASN A 61 3.19 18.90 3.50
N GLU A 62 2.59 20.02 3.08
CA GLU A 62 1.68 20.82 3.89
C GLU A 62 0.38 20.07 4.19
N PHE A 63 -0.14 19.32 3.21
CA PHE A 63 -1.34 18.52 3.41
C PHE A 63 -1.13 17.41 4.44
N LEU A 64 0.08 16.85 4.53
CA LEU A 64 0.39 15.76 5.45
C LEU A 64 0.82 16.24 6.85
N ALA A 65 1.04 17.53 7.05
CA ALA A 65 1.65 18.06 8.27
C ALA A 65 0.88 17.72 9.57
N ASP A 66 -0.44 17.61 9.49
CA ASP A 66 -1.33 17.31 10.63
C ASP A 66 -1.79 15.84 10.71
N LYS A 67 -1.30 15.00 9.80
CA LYS A 67 -1.70 13.60 9.70
C LYS A 67 -0.98 12.72 10.74
N PRO A 68 -1.57 11.58 11.14
CA PRO A 68 -0.89 10.64 12.03
C PRO A 68 0.38 10.10 11.37
N ARG A 69 1.32 9.58 12.18
CA ARG A 69 2.46 8.82 11.66
C ARG A 69 2.08 7.36 11.49
N PHE A 70 2.84 6.61 10.70
CA PHE A 70 2.61 5.17 10.53
C PHE A 70 2.55 4.43 11.88
N LYS A 71 3.43 4.76 12.83
CA LYS A 71 3.46 4.16 14.18
C LYS A 71 2.13 4.30 14.93
N ASP A 72 1.36 5.35 14.66
CA ASP A 72 0.12 5.65 15.36
C ASP A 72 -1.03 4.77 14.84
N ILE A 73 -0.93 4.27 13.61
CA ILE A 73 -1.95 3.42 12.95
C ILE A 73 -1.48 1.99 12.69
N ALA A 74 -0.22 1.66 12.93
CA ALA A 74 0.37 0.37 12.56
C ALA A 74 -0.38 -0.85 13.12
N ARG A 75 -0.85 -0.77 14.37
CA ARG A 75 -1.65 -1.84 14.98
C ARG A 75 -3.01 -1.98 14.32
N GLU A 76 -3.71 -0.86 14.16
CA GLU A 76 -5.02 -0.81 13.51
C GLU A 76 -4.94 -1.37 12.09
N PHE A 77 -3.94 -0.96 11.33
CA PHE A 77 -3.72 -1.42 9.96
C PHE A 77 -3.38 -2.90 9.88
N LEU A 78 -2.48 -3.40 10.75
CA LEU A 78 -2.16 -4.82 10.79
C LEU A 78 -3.41 -5.65 11.11
N ASP A 79 -4.17 -5.25 12.14
CA ASP A 79 -5.39 -5.95 12.54
C ASP A 79 -6.45 -5.93 11.43
N TYR A 80 -6.51 -4.84 10.66
CA TYR A 80 -7.37 -4.76 9.48
C TYR A 80 -6.94 -5.76 8.40
N ILE A 81 -5.66 -5.83 8.00
CA ILE A 81 -5.26 -6.71 6.89
C ILE A 81 -5.15 -8.20 7.28
N LYS A 82 -4.93 -8.50 8.56
CA LYS A 82 -4.62 -9.85 9.06
C LYS A 82 -5.61 -10.91 8.58
N GLY A 83 -5.06 -12.03 8.11
CA GLY A 83 -5.81 -13.19 7.63
C GLY A 83 -6.51 -12.99 6.27
N ALA A 84 -6.32 -11.85 5.62
CA ALA A 84 -6.83 -11.62 4.27
C ALA A 84 -5.83 -12.03 3.18
N GLN A 85 -6.31 -12.09 1.94
CA GLN A 85 -5.47 -12.01 0.76
C GLN A 85 -5.36 -10.55 0.32
N LEU A 86 -4.15 -10.01 0.30
CA LEU A 86 -3.85 -8.71 -0.27
C LEU A 86 -3.80 -8.84 -1.79
N VAL A 87 -4.57 -8.01 -2.48
CA VAL A 87 -4.63 -7.93 -3.94
C VAL A 87 -4.05 -6.58 -4.31
N ILE A 88 -2.82 -6.58 -4.83
CA ILE A 88 -2.03 -5.37 -5.07
C ILE A 88 -1.51 -5.41 -6.50
N HIS A 89 -1.36 -4.27 -7.15
CA HIS A 89 -0.76 -4.18 -8.47
C HIS A 89 0.73 -3.84 -8.32
N ASN A 90 1.63 -4.73 -8.78
CA ASN A 90 3.07 -4.63 -8.49
C ASN A 90 3.39 -4.79 -6.99
N ALA A 91 2.82 -5.84 -6.39
CA ALA A 91 2.79 -6.05 -4.93
C ALA A 91 4.14 -5.99 -4.21
N ALA A 92 5.25 -6.26 -4.91
CA ALA A 92 6.59 -6.17 -4.33
C ALA A 92 6.92 -4.75 -3.81
N PHE A 93 6.36 -3.71 -4.46
CA PHE A 93 6.54 -2.32 -4.06
C PHE A 93 5.86 -2.05 -2.71
N ASP A 94 4.54 -2.18 -2.64
CA ASP A 94 3.76 -1.88 -1.43
C ASP A 94 4.16 -2.76 -0.26
N VAL A 95 4.36 -4.06 -0.48
CA VAL A 95 4.79 -4.99 0.58
C VAL A 95 6.18 -4.62 1.10
N GLY A 96 7.09 -4.19 0.22
CA GLY A 96 8.41 -3.71 0.62
C GLY A 96 8.34 -2.49 1.53
N PHE A 97 7.47 -1.53 1.22
CA PHE A 97 7.21 -0.36 2.06
C PHE A 97 6.54 -0.73 3.38
N MET A 98 5.53 -1.60 3.36
CA MET A 98 4.83 -2.06 4.57
C MET A 98 5.81 -2.76 5.53
N ASP A 99 6.60 -3.70 5.01
CA ASP A 99 7.59 -4.43 5.82
C ASP A 99 8.67 -3.50 6.37
N HIS A 100 9.09 -2.50 5.58
CA HIS A 100 10.03 -1.48 6.04
C HIS A 100 9.45 -0.68 7.21
N GLU A 101 8.24 -0.14 7.06
CA GLU A 101 7.55 0.63 8.10
C GLU A 101 7.35 -0.20 9.38
N PHE A 102 6.89 -1.46 9.27
CA PHE A 102 6.78 -2.36 10.42
C PHE A 102 8.14 -2.64 11.07
N GLY A 103 9.19 -2.80 10.28
CA GLY A 103 10.56 -3.02 10.75
C GLY A 103 11.12 -1.85 11.56
N LEU A 104 10.80 -0.61 11.19
CA LEU A 104 11.22 0.60 11.91
C LEU A 104 10.67 0.68 13.34
N LEU A 105 9.49 0.09 13.60
CA LEU A 105 8.82 0.16 14.90
C LEU A 105 9.46 -0.72 15.99
N LYS A 106 10.27 -1.73 15.60
CA LYS A 106 10.93 -2.68 16.52
C LYS A 106 10.00 -3.32 17.58
N ALA A 107 8.71 -3.42 17.27
CA ALA A 107 7.66 -3.86 18.20
C ALA A 107 7.13 -5.27 17.88
N GLY A 108 7.89 -6.07 17.13
CA GLY A 108 7.54 -7.45 16.81
C GLY A 108 6.33 -7.57 15.87
N PHE A 109 6.15 -6.64 14.95
CA PHE A 109 5.08 -6.71 13.94
C PHE A 109 5.30 -7.85 12.93
N GLY A 110 6.53 -8.33 12.75
CA GLY A 110 6.84 -9.33 11.72
C GLY A 110 6.79 -8.72 10.32
N LYS A 111 6.77 -9.59 9.31
CA LYS A 111 6.55 -9.21 7.92
C LYS A 111 5.09 -9.41 7.52
N THR A 112 4.69 -8.77 6.43
CA THR A 112 3.34 -8.90 5.86
C THR A 112 3.00 -10.36 5.54
N GLU A 113 3.98 -11.14 5.05
CA GLU A 113 3.83 -12.58 4.75
C GLU A 113 3.51 -13.45 5.97
N ASP A 114 3.80 -12.97 7.18
CA ASP A 114 3.48 -13.69 8.42
C ASP A 114 1.97 -13.62 8.76
N HIS A 115 1.24 -12.64 8.19
CA HIS A 115 -0.15 -12.34 8.56
C HIS A 115 -1.13 -12.48 7.40
N CYS A 116 -0.65 -12.37 6.16
CA CYS A 116 -1.46 -12.26 4.96
C CYS A 116 -0.90 -13.12 3.82
N THR A 117 -1.75 -13.43 2.85
CA THR A 117 -1.28 -13.91 1.54
C THR A 117 -1.28 -12.76 0.55
N VAL A 118 -0.40 -12.79 -0.46
CA VAL A 118 -0.27 -11.70 -1.44
C VAL A 118 -0.57 -12.23 -2.84
N LEU A 119 -1.40 -11.50 -3.57
CA LEU A 119 -1.71 -11.71 -4.98
C LEU A 119 -1.31 -10.47 -5.79
N ASP A 120 -0.27 -10.62 -6.61
CA ASP A 120 0.19 -9.56 -7.51
C ASP A 120 -0.61 -9.59 -8.82
N THR A 121 -1.45 -8.56 -8.99
CA THR A 121 -2.30 -8.42 -10.16
C THR A 121 -1.53 -8.00 -11.42
N LEU A 122 -0.34 -7.40 -11.30
CA LEU A 122 0.51 -7.10 -12.47
C LEU A 122 1.04 -8.41 -13.08
N LEU A 123 1.44 -9.37 -12.25
CA LEU A 123 1.85 -10.70 -12.72
C LEU A 123 0.68 -11.45 -13.36
N MET A 124 -0.54 -11.30 -12.83
CA MET A 124 -1.74 -11.86 -13.45
C MET A 124 -2.02 -11.21 -14.81
N ALA A 125 -2.00 -9.88 -14.87
CA ALA A 125 -2.25 -9.12 -16.09
C ALA A 125 -1.24 -9.46 -17.19
N ARG A 126 0.06 -9.52 -16.87
CA ARG A 126 1.12 -9.95 -17.81
C ARG A 126 0.90 -11.36 -18.38
N LYS A 127 0.32 -12.27 -17.61
CA LYS A 127 -0.02 -13.63 -18.08
C LYS A 127 -1.26 -13.63 -18.98
N MET A 128 -2.26 -12.80 -18.68
CA MET A 128 -3.50 -12.69 -19.45
C MET A 128 -3.33 -11.89 -20.76
N HIS A 129 -2.50 -10.85 -20.73
CA HIS A 129 -2.28 -9.91 -21.83
C HIS A 129 -0.77 -9.79 -22.16
N PRO A 130 -0.13 -10.88 -22.64
CA PRO A 130 1.29 -10.87 -22.95
C PRO A 130 1.61 -9.85 -24.06
N GLY A 131 2.68 -9.07 -23.85
CA GLY A 131 3.15 -8.05 -24.80
C GLY A 131 2.34 -6.75 -24.82
N GLN A 132 1.27 -6.64 -24.01
CA GLN A 132 0.47 -5.42 -23.89
C GLN A 132 0.94 -4.55 -22.71
N ARG A 133 0.49 -3.29 -22.70
CA ARG A 133 0.63 -2.42 -21.52
C ARG A 133 -0.29 -2.97 -20.43
N ASN A 134 0.26 -3.23 -19.26
CA ASN A 134 -0.44 -3.82 -18.13
C ASN A 134 -0.45 -2.90 -16.89
N SER A 135 -0.34 -1.58 -17.10
CA SER A 135 -0.56 -0.61 -16.02
C SER A 135 -2.05 -0.53 -15.65
N LEU A 136 -2.39 -0.06 -14.46
CA LEU A 136 -3.78 0.13 -14.03
C LEU A 136 -4.58 0.96 -15.06
N ASP A 137 -4.03 2.08 -15.52
CA ASP A 137 -4.65 2.91 -16.58
C ASP A 137 -4.93 2.16 -17.88
N ALA A 138 -4.08 1.20 -18.24
CA ALA A 138 -4.27 0.40 -19.45
C ALA A 138 -5.36 -0.66 -19.25
N LEU A 139 -5.48 -1.21 -18.04
CA LEU A 139 -6.47 -2.22 -17.69
C LEU A 139 -7.87 -1.64 -17.42
N CYS A 140 -7.97 -0.34 -17.11
CA CYS A 140 -9.24 0.36 -16.93
C CYS A 140 -9.95 0.74 -18.25
N LYS A 141 -9.30 0.57 -19.40
CA LYS A 141 -9.84 0.88 -20.74
C LYS A 141 -10.46 -0.37 -21.39
#